data_AF-A0A3A0D0N0-F1
#
_entry.id   AF-A0A3A0D0N0-F1
#
_cell.length_a   1.000
_cell.length_b   1.000
_cell.length_c   1.000
_cell.angle_alpha   90.00
_cell.angle_beta   90.00
_cell.angle_gamma   90.00
#
_symmetry.space_group_name_H-M   'P 1'
#
loop_
_entity.id
_entity.type
_entity.pdbx_description
1 polymer ?
#
loop_
_entity_poly.entity_id
_entity_poly.type
_entity_poly.pdbx_seq_one_letter_code
_entity_poly.pdbx_strand_id
1 'polypeptide(L)'
;MGRILTGGSDWAIAAAGAGGGKACRATNVARAFPRLAESRQARKTSSRAGAVYASQDREKLRRHEGSQANLHKRLAIRYAVEGDLRFISHHDTLRLFERALARADIPVRFSAGFNPRARLSIVLPRPVGVASTDELLLIELDQDLAPETAQARLSAQMPAGLTIRRVQPLDCGERPRPSEATYELTLTAEGSADLSTLVEKFLAQPGVLVQRVKPGDARGKSVDVRAYVVSMQARPGTLRWSQAVGQEGSVRIGELLAALGLDPAQHLHRVRRVAVRYDGLPAD
;
A
#
# COMPACT_ATOMS: atom_id res chain seq x y z
N MET A 1 -6.67 -42.77 35.37
CA MET A 1 -7.22 -44.00 34.78
C MET A 1 -8.71 -43.79 34.61
N GLY A 2 -9.21 -43.74 33.37
CA GLY A 2 -10.62 -43.51 33.00
C GLY A 2 -11.07 -42.04 33.00
N ARG A 3 -11.92 -41.54 32.09
CA ARG A 3 -12.62 -42.09 30.91
C ARG A 3 -13.02 -40.89 30.02
N ILE A 4 -13.03 -41.14 28.71
CA ILE A 4 -13.62 -40.29 27.66
C ILE A 4 -15.09 -40.68 27.50
N LEU A 5 -16.00 -39.70 27.35
CA LEU A 5 -17.34 -39.77 26.74
C LEU A 5 -17.63 -38.36 26.16
N THR A 6 -17.59 -38.06 24.87
CA THR A 6 -18.52 -38.29 23.72
C THR A 6 -19.94 -37.76 23.87
N GLY A 7 -20.30 -36.80 22.97
CA GLY A 7 -21.65 -36.50 22.44
C GLY A 7 -22.64 -35.85 23.41
N GLY A 8 -23.50 -34.90 23.05
CA GLY A 8 -23.94 -34.38 21.77
C GLY A 8 -25.35 -33.79 21.96
N SER A 9 -25.57 -32.60 21.38
CA SER A 9 -26.84 -32.08 20.87
C SER A 9 -27.95 -31.58 21.82
N ASP A 10 -28.69 -30.62 21.24
CA ASP A 10 -30.06 -30.17 21.56
C ASP A 10 -30.26 -29.10 22.65
N TRP A 11 -30.35 -27.86 22.17
CA TRP A 11 -31.34 -26.92 22.67
C TRP A 11 -32.19 -26.41 21.49
N ALA A 12 -33.42 -26.90 21.42
CA ALA A 12 -34.50 -26.30 20.66
C ALA A 12 -35.60 -25.94 21.65
N ILE A 13 -35.95 -24.65 21.76
CA ILE A 13 -37.24 -24.20 22.28
C ILE A 13 -37.74 -23.04 21.40
N ALA A 14 -38.78 -23.38 20.62
CA ALA A 14 -39.83 -22.55 20.01
C ALA A 14 -40.70 -21.89 21.12
N ALA A 15 -41.56 -20.89 20.96
CA ALA A 15 -42.08 -20.02 19.90
C ALA A 15 -43.09 -19.04 20.58
N ALA A 16 -43.76 -18.24 19.75
CA ALA A 16 -44.98 -17.44 19.95
C ALA A 16 -44.76 -15.95 20.34
N GLY A 17 -45.40 -14.97 19.68
CA GLY A 17 -46.35 -15.00 18.57
C GLY A 17 -47.21 -13.72 18.55
N ALA A 18 -47.59 -13.31 17.33
CA ALA A 18 -48.73 -12.46 16.96
C ALA A 18 -48.60 -10.92 17.01
N GLY A 19 -48.73 -10.31 15.83
CA GLY A 19 -49.91 -9.48 15.55
C GLY A 19 -49.68 -8.06 15.01
N GLY A 20 -50.22 -7.78 13.82
CA GLY A 20 -50.81 -6.48 13.51
C GLY A 20 -50.07 -5.60 12.50
N GLY A 21 -50.58 -5.57 11.26
CA GLY A 21 -50.17 -4.60 10.24
C GLY A 21 -50.85 -3.22 10.36
N LYS A 22 -50.27 -2.23 9.65
CA LYS A 22 -50.90 -1.22 8.77
C LYS A 22 -50.13 0.12 8.79
N ALA A 23 -49.73 0.53 7.57
CA ALA A 23 -49.84 1.86 6.95
C ALA A 23 -49.26 3.15 7.60
N CYS A 24 -48.48 3.84 6.76
CA CYS A 24 -48.39 5.30 6.50
C CYS A 24 -48.64 6.32 7.63
N ARG A 25 -47.64 7.15 7.93
CA ARG A 25 -47.58 8.58 7.51
C ARG A 25 -46.31 9.26 8.02
N ALA A 26 -45.78 10.14 7.17
CA ALA A 26 -44.81 11.16 7.53
C ALA A 26 -45.44 12.22 8.45
N THR A 27 -44.66 12.81 9.36
CA THR A 27 -44.93 14.17 9.82
C THR A 27 -43.65 14.89 10.21
N ASN A 28 -43.51 16.06 9.58
CA ASN A 28 -42.59 17.14 9.83
C ASN A 28 -42.63 17.62 11.28
N VAL A 29 -41.48 17.97 11.84
CA VAL A 29 -41.40 18.97 12.91
C VAL A 29 -40.48 20.09 12.44
N ALA A 30 -41.10 21.12 11.88
CA ALA A 30 -40.50 22.43 11.68
C ALA A 30 -40.52 23.18 13.02
N ARG A 31 -39.37 23.72 13.44
CA ARG A 31 -39.33 24.82 14.42
C ARG A 31 -38.88 26.08 13.70
N ALA A 32 -39.82 27.01 13.61
CA ALA A 32 -39.60 28.38 13.19
C ALA A 32 -38.83 29.16 14.27
N PHE A 33 -37.92 30.03 13.85
CA PHE A 33 -37.46 31.16 14.65
C PHE A 33 -37.61 32.45 13.82
N PRO A 34 -38.05 33.57 14.43
CA PRO A 34 -38.52 34.73 13.70
C PRO A 34 -37.39 35.63 13.19
N ARG A 35 -37.63 36.27 12.04
CA ARG A 35 -36.85 37.39 11.52
C ARG A 35 -37.17 38.65 12.33
N LEU A 36 -36.14 39.30 12.87
CA LEU A 36 -36.14 40.72 13.17
C LEU A 36 -34.97 41.35 12.42
N ALA A 37 -35.32 42.29 11.55
CA ALA A 37 -34.40 43.16 10.83
C ALA A 37 -34.07 44.35 11.72
N GLU A 38 -32.80 44.55 12.03
CA GLU A 38 -32.29 45.85 12.46
C GLU A 38 -30.94 46.13 11.79
N SER A 39 -30.88 47.30 11.16
CA SER A 39 -29.72 47.92 10.57
C SER A 39 -28.75 48.36 11.66
N ARG A 40 -27.49 47.95 11.56
CA ARG A 40 -26.37 48.63 12.23
C ARG A 40 -25.19 48.77 11.30
N GLN A 41 -24.80 50.03 11.11
CA GLN A 41 -23.69 50.51 10.31
C GLN A 41 -22.40 49.74 10.60
N ALA A 42 -21.75 49.27 9.53
CA ALA A 42 -20.40 48.74 9.56
C ALA A 42 -19.42 49.85 10.00
N ARG A 43 -19.02 49.82 11.27
CA ARG A 43 -17.86 50.59 11.72
C ARG A 43 -16.62 49.98 11.09
N LYS A 44 -15.99 50.71 10.17
CA LYS A 44 -14.63 50.45 9.69
C LYS A 44 -13.68 50.62 10.87
N THR A 45 -13.31 49.52 11.52
CA THR A 45 -12.09 49.46 12.34
C THR A 45 -11.09 48.58 11.59
N SER A 46 -10.25 49.22 10.77
CA SER A 46 -9.07 48.57 10.20
C SER A 46 -8.08 48.32 11.32
N SER A 47 -8.13 47.15 11.96
CA SER A 47 -7.03 46.71 12.80
C SER A 47 -5.84 46.40 11.88
N ARG A 48 -4.74 47.11 12.11
CA ARG A 48 -3.48 46.99 11.36
C ARG A 48 -2.92 45.55 11.36
N ALA A 49 -3.39 44.69 12.27
CA ALA A 49 -2.99 43.28 12.40
C ALA A 49 -3.63 42.36 11.34
N GLY A 50 -4.87 42.61 10.90
CA GLY A 50 -5.52 41.77 9.86
C GLY A 50 -4.95 42.01 8.46
N ALA A 51 -4.40 43.19 8.21
CA ALA A 51 -3.76 43.54 6.94
C ALA A 51 -2.41 42.83 6.73
N VAL A 52 -1.70 42.48 7.81
CA VAL A 52 -0.37 41.83 7.75
C VAL A 52 -0.51 40.33 7.42
N TYR A 53 -1.54 39.64 7.93
CA TYR A 53 -1.80 38.25 7.55
C TYR A 53 -2.30 38.13 6.11
N ALA A 54 -3.17 39.06 5.65
CA ALA A 54 -3.66 39.06 4.28
C ALA A 54 -2.61 39.50 3.23
N SER A 55 -1.61 40.29 3.61
CA SER A 55 -0.52 40.69 2.71
C SER A 55 0.52 39.58 2.52
N GLN A 56 0.80 38.79 3.55
CA GLN A 56 1.72 37.64 3.46
C GLN A 56 1.15 36.52 2.57
N ASP A 57 -0.18 36.35 2.53
CA ASP A 57 -0.84 35.39 1.65
C ASP A 57 -0.85 35.83 0.18
N ARG A 58 -0.91 37.14 -0.10
CA ARG A 58 -0.83 37.66 -1.48
C ARG A 58 0.56 37.54 -2.08
N GLU A 59 1.61 37.65 -1.27
CA GLU A 59 2.99 37.47 -1.71
C GLU A 59 3.36 35.98 -1.90
N LYS A 60 2.72 35.08 -1.14
CA LYS A 60 2.76 33.63 -1.39
C LYS A 60 1.95 33.20 -2.62
N LEU A 61 0.78 33.79 -2.85
CA LEU A 61 0.01 33.52 -4.07
C LEU A 61 0.68 34.05 -5.34
N ARG A 62 1.33 35.23 -5.29
CA ARG A 62 2.01 35.82 -6.44
C ARG A 62 3.22 35.03 -6.93
N ARG A 63 3.83 34.17 -6.09
CA ARG A 63 4.89 33.24 -6.52
C ARG A 63 4.37 32.10 -7.42
N HIS A 64 3.05 31.91 -7.52
CA HIS A 64 2.46 30.88 -8.38
C HIS A 64 2.11 31.31 -9.81
N GLU A 65 2.29 32.59 -10.17
CA GLU A 65 1.84 33.12 -11.48
C GLU A 65 3.00 33.56 -12.40
N GLY A 66 4.22 33.09 -12.15
CA GLY A 66 5.40 33.35 -13.00
C GLY A 66 5.94 32.06 -13.62
N SER A 67 5.71 31.89 -14.91
CA SER A 67 6.17 30.80 -15.79
C SER A 67 7.65 30.39 -15.61
N GLN A 68 7.89 29.25 -14.96
CA GLN A 68 8.86 28.21 -15.34
C GLN A 68 8.34 26.85 -14.87
N ALA A 69 8.57 25.79 -15.66
CA ALA A 69 8.20 24.42 -15.30
C ALA A 69 8.74 24.10 -13.89
N ASN A 70 7.84 23.94 -12.92
CA ASN A 70 8.18 23.63 -11.53
C ASN A 70 8.60 22.16 -11.47
N LEU A 71 9.84 21.91 -11.88
CA LEU A 71 10.53 20.63 -11.86
C LEU A 71 10.83 20.32 -10.38
N HIS A 72 9.80 19.90 -9.64
CA HIS A 72 9.97 19.53 -8.24
C HIS A 72 10.99 18.39 -8.16
N LYS A 73 12.01 18.54 -7.31
CA LYS A 73 12.98 17.47 -7.11
C LYS A 73 12.28 16.28 -6.45
N ARG A 74 12.48 15.11 -7.05
CA ARG A 74 11.95 13.84 -6.54
C ARG A 74 13.12 13.03 -6.02
N LEU A 75 12.89 12.31 -4.93
CA LEU A 75 13.81 11.30 -4.46
C LEU A 75 13.17 9.92 -4.61
N ALA A 76 13.96 8.99 -5.10
CA ALA A 76 13.69 7.57 -5.10
C ALA A 76 14.44 6.93 -3.92
N ILE A 77 13.69 6.30 -3.02
CA ILE A 77 14.19 5.72 -1.79
C ILE A 77 13.95 4.21 -1.87
N ARG A 78 15.04 3.44 -2.04
CA ARG A 78 15.01 1.99 -1.90
C ARG A 78 15.09 1.60 -0.44
N TYR A 79 14.25 0.68 0.00
CA TYR A 79 14.22 0.21 1.38
C TYR A 79 13.89 -1.29 1.47
N ALA A 80 14.25 -1.88 2.61
CA ALA A 80 13.91 -3.25 2.97
C ALA A 80 12.90 -3.26 4.11
N VAL A 81 12.02 -4.28 4.12
CA VAL A 81 11.07 -4.61 5.19
C VAL A 81 11.21 -6.09 5.53
N GLU A 82 11.69 -6.36 6.72
CA GLU A 82 12.02 -7.68 7.23
C GLU A 82 11.49 -7.87 8.66
N GLY A 83 11.68 -9.07 9.23
CA GLY A 83 11.17 -9.40 10.56
C GLY A 83 9.65 -9.26 10.64
N ASP A 84 9.15 -8.82 11.80
CA ASP A 84 7.71 -8.71 12.05
C ASP A 84 7.04 -7.55 11.29
N LEU A 85 7.81 -6.56 10.84
CA LEU A 85 7.26 -5.48 10.01
C LEU A 85 6.73 -5.97 8.66
N ARG A 86 7.03 -7.19 8.22
CA ARG A 86 6.39 -7.79 7.05
C ARG A 86 4.87 -7.93 7.18
N PHE A 87 4.33 -7.90 8.40
CA PHE A 87 2.90 -8.03 8.67
C PHE A 87 2.12 -6.71 8.66
N ILE A 88 2.77 -5.55 8.52
CA ILE A 88 2.04 -4.28 8.40
C ILE A 88 1.44 -4.09 7.01
N SER A 89 0.32 -3.38 6.94
CA SER A 89 -0.37 -3.09 5.68
C SER A 89 0.34 -1.99 4.88
N HIS A 90 -0.02 -1.87 3.60
CA HIS A 90 0.45 -0.77 2.74
C HIS A 90 0.17 0.62 3.34
N HIS A 91 -1.02 0.82 3.92
CA HIS A 91 -1.39 2.10 4.53
C HIS A 91 -0.58 2.39 5.79
N ASP A 92 -0.27 1.37 6.58
CA ASP A 92 0.57 1.54 7.77
C ASP A 92 2.01 1.88 7.38
N THR A 93 2.54 1.27 6.31
CA THR A 93 3.84 1.63 5.75
C THR A 93 3.87 3.10 5.29
N LEU A 94 2.82 3.58 4.61
CA LEU A 94 2.73 4.99 4.22
C LEU A 94 2.71 5.92 5.45
N ARG A 95 1.90 5.61 6.46
CA ARG A 95 1.84 6.38 7.72
C ARG A 95 3.17 6.37 8.48
N LEU A 96 3.89 5.24 8.46
CA LEU A 96 5.23 5.13 9.03
C LEU A 96 6.17 6.12 8.34
N PHE A 97 6.20 6.13 7.01
CA PHE A 97 7.04 7.06 6.25
C PHE A 97 6.62 8.52 6.45
N GLU A 98 5.33 8.85 6.47
CA GLU A 98 4.86 10.21 6.78
C GLU A 98 5.44 10.70 8.12
N ARG A 99 5.35 9.88 9.17
CA ARG A 99 5.88 10.22 10.50
C ARG A 99 7.41 10.27 10.53
N ALA A 100 8.08 9.39 9.80
CA ALA A 100 9.53 9.36 9.73
C ALA A 100 10.09 10.58 8.97
N LEU A 101 9.47 10.95 7.86
CA LEU A 101 9.83 12.13 7.07
C LEU A 101 9.66 13.40 7.91
N ALA A 102 8.57 13.50 8.67
CA ALA A 102 8.34 14.62 9.58
C ALA A 102 9.39 14.68 10.71
N ARG A 103 9.70 13.56 11.37
CA ARG A 103 10.72 13.50 12.44
C ARG A 103 12.15 13.74 11.94
N ALA A 104 12.43 13.36 10.70
CA ALA A 104 13.71 13.58 10.03
C ALA A 104 13.87 15.00 9.47
N ASP A 105 12.86 15.86 9.63
CA ASP A 105 12.84 17.22 9.06
C ASP A 105 13.19 17.22 7.55
N ILE A 106 12.55 16.30 6.81
CA ILE A 106 12.66 16.23 5.35
C ILE A 106 11.62 17.19 4.76
N PRO A 107 12.01 18.12 3.87
CA PRO A 107 11.11 19.13 3.31
C PRO A 107 10.21 18.53 2.22
N VAL A 108 9.34 17.59 2.60
CA VAL A 108 8.41 16.92 1.70
C VAL A 108 7.34 17.89 1.25
N ARG A 109 7.03 17.89 -0.04
CA ARG A 109 5.95 18.68 -0.62
C ARG A 109 4.59 18.15 -0.17
N PHE A 110 3.62 19.04 0.02
CA PHE A 110 2.25 18.69 0.35
C PHE A 110 1.28 18.96 -0.80
N SER A 111 0.15 18.26 -0.83
CA SER A 111 -0.96 18.54 -1.75
C SER A 111 -1.64 19.87 -1.40
N ALA A 112 -2.16 20.57 -2.41
CA ALA A 112 -3.00 21.74 -2.20
C ALA A 112 -4.41 21.35 -1.70
N GLY A 113 -5.07 22.24 -0.95
CA GLY A 113 -6.45 22.09 -0.49
C GLY A 113 -6.60 22.05 1.04
N PHE A 114 -7.81 21.76 1.51
CA PHE A 114 -8.18 21.84 2.93
C PHE A 114 -7.59 20.74 3.82
N ASN A 115 -7.07 19.66 3.22
CA ASN A 115 -6.41 18.55 3.93
C ASN A 115 -5.09 18.20 3.22
N PRO A 116 -4.02 18.98 3.42
CA PRO A 116 -2.74 18.75 2.77
C PRO A 116 -2.17 17.39 3.16
N ARG A 117 -1.81 16.58 2.16
CA ARG A 117 -1.13 15.29 2.34
C ARG A 117 0.26 15.34 1.75
N ALA A 118 1.21 14.72 2.44
CA ALA A 118 2.57 14.59 1.95
C ALA A 118 2.58 13.86 0.60
N ARG A 119 3.35 14.39 -0.36
CA ARG A 119 3.50 13.84 -1.71
C ARG A 119 4.51 12.70 -1.67
N LEU A 120 4.04 11.53 -1.24
CA LEU A 120 4.80 10.29 -1.26
C LEU A 120 3.98 9.14 -1.82
N SER A 121 4.67 8.15 -2.39
CA SER A 121 4.00 6.98 -2.97
C SER A 121 4.92 5.77 -3.04
N ILE A 122 4.41 4.60 -2.71
CA ILE A 122 5.11 3.32 -2.91
C ILE A 122 4.80 2.83 -4.31
N VAL A 123 5.81 2.39 -5.06
CA VAL A 123 5.66 2.06 -6.48
C VAL A 123 5.04 0.68 -6.69
N LEU A 124 5.50 -0.34 -5.97
CA LEU A 124 4.95 -1.69 -6.03
C LEU A 124 4.60 -2.18 -4.63
N PRO A 125 3.37 -1.96 -4.13
CA PRO A 125 2.99 -2.39 -2.79
C PRO A 125 3.21 -3.89 -2.58
N ARG A 126 3.81 -4.22 -1.44
CA ARG A 126 4.05 -5.59 -0.98
C ARG A 126 2.78 -6.21 -0.37
N PRO A 127 2.49 -7.50 -0.61
CA PRO A 127 1.44 -8.23 0.12
C PRO A 127 1.83 -8.45 1.59
N VAL A 128 0.88 -8.32 2.51
CA VAL A 128 1.07 -8.61 3.94
C VAL A 128 1.61 -10.03 4.14
N GLY A 129 2.56 -10.18 5.06
CA GLY A 129 3.23 -11.45 5.37
C GLY A 129 4.51 -11.71 4.57
N VAL A 130 4.66 -11.10 3.39
CA VAL A 130 5.85 -11.29 2.54
C VAL A 130 6.96 -10.33 2.97
N ALA A 131 8.20 -10.77 3.16
CA ALA A 131 9.32 -9.84 3.41
C ALA A 131 9.79 -9.20 2.08
N SER A 132 10.54 -8.10 2.12
CA SER A 132 11.19 -7.58 0.92
C SER A 132 12.51 -6.89 1.22
N THR A 133 13.49 -7.05 0.34
CA THR A 133 14.76 -6.31 0.38
C THR A 133 14.82 -5.17 -0.64
N ASP A 134 13.78 -5.03 -1.48
CA ASP A 134 13.78 -4.10 -2.61
C ASP A 134 12.39 -3.49 -2.83
N GLU A 135 12.04 -2.57 -1.94
CA GLU A 135 10.87 -1.70 -2.05
C GLU A 135 11.28 -0.32 -2.54
N LEU A 136 10.38 0.36 -3.26
CA LEU A 136 10.63 1.70 -3.78
C LEU A 136 9.57 2.70 -3.29
N LEU A 137 10.02 3.70 -2.54
CA LEU A 137 9.26 4.88 -2.13
C LEU A 137 9.70 6.08 -2.97
N LEU A 138 8.74 6.82 -3.50
CA LEU A 138 8.98 8.10 -4.16
C LEU A 138 8.46 9.22 -3.27
N ILE A 139 9.25 10.28 -3.13
CA ILE A 139 8.84 11.52 -2.46
C ILE A 139 9.10 12.72 -3.37
N GLU A 140 8.25 13.74 -3.26
CA GLU A 140 8.49 15.06 -3.86
C GLU A 140 8.95 16.02 -2.76
N LEU A 141 9.96 16.84 -3.07
CA LEU A 141 10.51 17.83 -2.15
C LEU A 141 10.02 19.24 -2.50
N ASP A 142 9.87 20.07 -1.47
CA ASP A 142 9.61 21.51 -1.59
C ASP A 142 10.91 22.33 -1.64
N GLN A 143 12.00 21.75 -1.14
CA GLN A 143 13.33 22.35 -1.10
C GLN A 143 14.39 21.32 -1.47
N ASP A 144 15.52 21.79 -1.98
CA ASP A 144 16.66 20.95 -2.31
C ASP A 144 17.22 20.26 -1.06
N LEU A 145 17.36 18.93 -1.15
CA LEU A 145 18.02 18.13 -0.13
C LEU A 145 18.91 17.10 -0.81
N ALA A 146 20.17 17.04 -0.39
CA ALA A 146 21.11 16.04 -0.89
C ALA A 146 20.63 14.62 -0.53
N PRO A 147 20.68 13.65 -1.47
CA PRO A 147 20.26 12.27 -1.24
C PRO A 147 20.92 11.62 -0.03
N GLU A 148 22.20 11.88 0.19
CA GLU A 148 23.00 11.32 1.29
C GLU A 148 22.51 11.85 2.64
N THR A 149 22.20 13.15 2.70
CA THR A 149 21.61 13.79 3.88
C THR A 149 20.22 13.23 4.16
N ALA A 150 19.38 13.07 3.13
CA ALA A 150 18.07 12.46 3.25
C ALA A 150 18.17 11.01 3.76
N GLN A 151 19.10 10.23 3.21
CA GLN A 151 19.36 8.86 3.63
C GLN A 151 19.76 8.78 5.10
N ALA A 152 20.74 9.58 5.54
CA ALA A 152 21.23 9.57 6.92
C ALA A 152 20.12 9.94 7.91
N ARG A 153 19.40 11.06 7.66
CA ARG A 153 18.32 11.53 8.53
C ARG A 153 17.18 10.52 8.60
N LEU A 154 16.75 9.99 7.45
CA LEU A 154 15.64 9.03 7.40
C LEU A 154 16.01 7.71 8.06
N SER A 155 17.23 7.18 7.82
CA SER A 155 17.70 5.93 8.43
C SER A 155 17.64 5.97 9.94
N ALA A 156 17.99 7.10 10.56
CA ALA A 156 17.93 7.29 12.01
C ALA A 156 16.50 7.23 12.61
N GLN A 157 15.47 7.39 11.77
CA GLN A 157 14.06 7.35 12.20
C GLN A 157 13.39 6.00 12.00
N MET A 158 14.06 5.03 11.37
CA MET A 158 13.47 3.75 11.01
C MET A 158 13.34 2.82 12.22
N PRO A 159 12.20 2.14 12.39
CA PRO A 159 12.07 1.09 13.39
C PRO A 159 12.84 -0.18 12.98
N ALA A 160 13.07 -1.07 13.96
CA ALA A 160 13.64 -2.38 13.71
C ALA A 160 12.82 -3.16 12.66
N GLY A 161 13.51 -3.77 11.69
CA GLY A 161 12.89 -4.49 10.57
C GLY A 161 12.62 -3.62 9.34
N LEU A 162 12.91 -2.33 9.35
CA LEU A 162 12.88 -1.49 8.15
C LEU A 162 14.21 -0.77 7.97
N THR A 163 14.80 -0.87 6.78
CA THR A 163 16.13 -0.30 6.51
C THR A 163 16.13 0.48 5.21
N ILE A 164 16.57 1.74 5.26
CA ILE A 164 16.83 2.52 4.03
C ILE A 164 18.11 1.95 3.39
N ARG A 165 18.01 1.56 2.12
CA ARG A 165 19.12 0.97 1.38
C ARG A 165 19.85 2.02 0.55
N ARG A 166 19.09 2.82 -0.18
CA ARG A 166 19.62 3.81 -1.12
C ARG A 166 18.63 4.94 -1.28
N VAL A 167 19.14 6.16 -1.34
CA VAL A 167 18.40 7.33 -1.77
C VAL A 167 19.09 7.92 -2.98
N GLN A 168 18.34 8.21 -4.03
CA GLN A 168 18.87 8.80 -5.25
C GLN A 168 17.93 9.88 -5.78
N PRO A 169 18.46 10.88 -6.49
CA PRO A 169 17.62 11.81 -7.21
C PRO A 169 16.83 11.04 -8.28
N LEU A 170 15.59 11.44 -8.46
CA LEU A 170 14.77 11.00 -9.56
C LEU A 170 14.54 12.22 -10.45
N ASP A 171 15.08 12.15 -11.66
CA ASP A 171 14.91 13.22 -12.64
C ASP A 171 13.43 13.47 -12.91
N CYS A 172 13.16 14.69 -13.35
CA CYS A 172 11.82 15.06 -13.72
C CYS A 172 11.45 14.41 -15.05
N GLY A 173 10.87 13.23 -14.94
CA GLY A 173 10.42 12.43 -16.06
C GLY A 173 9.34 11.44 -15.63
N GLU A 174 9.19 10.39 -16.44
CA GLU A 174 8.21 9.36 -16.15
C GLU A 174 8.47 8.71 -14.79
N ARG A 175 7.38 8.41 -14.08
CA ARG A 175 7.45 7.68 -12.82
C ARG A 175 7.96 6.26 -13.09
N PRO A 176 8.92 5.74 -12.30
CA PRO A 176 9.43 4.38 -12.47
C PRO A 176 8.29 3.36 -12.45
N ARG A 177 8.31 2.42 -13.41
CA ARG A 177 7.26 1.41 -13.57
C ARG A 177 7.83 0.03 -13.29
N PRO A 178 7.26 -0.75 -12.35
CA PRO A 178 7.75 -2.09 -12.10
C PRO A 178 7.42 -2.97 -13.32
N SER A 179 8.41 -3.68 -13.85
CA SER A 179 8.26 -4.59 -15.00
C SER A 179 8.44 -6.06 -14.62
N GLU A 180 9.25 -6.35 -13.61
CA GLU A 180 9.45 -7.70 -13.08
C GLU A 180 9.76 -7.66 -11.58
N ALA A 181 9.28 -8.65 -10.84
CA ALA A 181 9.63 -8.86 -9.44
C ALA A 181 10.11 -10.29 -9.20
N THR A 182 11.26 -10.41 -8.53
CA THR A 182 11.87 -11.68 -8.15
C THR A 182 11.62 -11.98 -6.68
N TYR A 183 11.25 -13.22 -6.41
CA TYR A 183 10.91 -13.72 -5.08
C TYR A 183 11.68 -14.99 -4.77
N GLU A 184 11.85 -15.23 -3.48
CA GLU A 184 12.41 -16.46 -2.91
C GLU A 184 11.50 -16.99 -1.81
N LEU A 185 11.33 -18.30 -1.77
CA LEU A 185 10.66 -19.03 -0.71
C LEU A 185 11.66 -20.04 -0.12
N THR A 186 11.85 -19.99 1.19
CA THR A 186 12.66 -20.96 1.93
C THR A 186 11.77 -21.93 2.71
N LEU A 187 11.98 -23.22 2.51
CA LEU A 187 11.32 -24.31 3.24
C LEU A 187 12.32 -24.99 4.19
N THR A 188 11.87 -25.31 5.39
CA THR A 188 12.67 -26.11 6.34
C THR A 188 12.66 -27.58 5.90
N ALA A 189 13.74 -28.30 6.24
CA ALA A 189 13.95 -29.68 5.80
C ALA A 189 12.84 -30.65 6.24
N GLU A 190 12.11 -30.35 7.32
CA GLU A 190 11.01 -31.19 7.83
C GLU A 190 9.75 -31.20 6.94
N GLY A 191 9.70 -30.37 5.90
CA GLY A 191 8.56 -30.26 4.99
C GLY A 191 8.98 -30.10 3.54
N SER A 192 10.13 -30.66 3.15
CA SER A 192 10.61 -30.57 1.77
C SER A 192 9.70 -31.39 0.84
N ALA A 193 8.60 -30.79 0.41
CA ALA A 193 8.03 -31.15 -0.88
C ALA A 193 9.17 -31.11 -1.89
N ASP A 194 9.21 -32.07 -2.81
CA ASP A 194 10.17 -32.05 -3.89
C ASP A 194 9.85 -30.87 -4.81
N LEU A 195 10.45 -29.71 -4.48
CA LEU A 195 10.24 -28.45 -5.19
C LEU A 195 10.62 -28.59 -6.65
N SER A 196 11.61 -29.41 -6.98
CA SER A 196 12.03 -29.66 -8.36
C SER A 196 10.87 -30.30 -9.12
N THR A 197 10.29 -31.39 -8.60
CA THR A 197 9.14 -32.05 -9.22
C THR A 197 7.91 -31.12 -9.32
N LEU A 198 7.62 -30.31 -8.30
CA LEU A 198 6.49 -29.35 -8.35
C LEU A 198 6.70 -28.29 -9.43
N VAL A 199 7.92 -27.73 -9.52
CA VAL A 199 8.28 -26.73 -10.52
C VAL A 199 8.22 -27.31 -11.93
N GLU A 200 8.77 -28.51 -12.14
CA GLU A 200 8.72 -29.20 -13.44
C GLU A 200 7.28 -29.42 -13.90
N LYS A 201 6.42 -29.95 -13.00
CA LYS A 201 5.00 -30.14 -13.28
C LYS A 201 4.27 -28.83 -13.59
N PHE A 202 4.60 -27.75 -12.90
CA PHE A 202 4.00 -26.44 -13.15
C PHE A 202 4.45 -25.84 -14.48
N LEU A 203 5.76 -25.90 -14.78
CA LEU A 203 6.32 -25.34 -16.00
C LEU A 203 5.89 -26.08 -17.26
N ALA A 204 5.62 -27.39 -17.15
CA ALA A 204 5.11 -28.24 -18.23
C ALA A 204 3.65 -27.93 -18.62
N GLN A 205 2.90 -27.22 -17.78
CA GLN A 205 1.52 -26.83 -18.12
C GLN A 205 1.53 -25.62 -19.06
N PRO A 206 0.73 -25.63 -20.15
CA PRO A 206 0.66 -24.49 -21.08
C PRO A 206 -0.01 -23.26 -20.47
N GLY A 207 -0.86 -23.44 -19.45
CA GLY A 207 -1.56 -22.37 -18.74
C GLY A 207 -2.16 -22.89 -17.44
N VAL A 208 -2.22 -22.04 -16.40
CA VAL A 208 -2.78 -22.38 -15.09
C VAL A 208 -3.75 -21.28 -14.65
N LEU A 209 -5.04 -21.53 -14.87
CA LEU A 209 -6.10 -20.55 -14.64
C LEU A 209 -6.54 -20.52 -13.18
N VAL A 210 -6.46 -19.35 -12.55
CA VAL A 210 -6.96 -19.09 -11.19
C VAL A 210 -8.11 -18.09 -11.24
N GLN A 211 -9.20 -18.42 -10.53
CA GLN A 211 -10.38 -17.57 -10.45
C GLN A 211 -10.24 -16.53 -9.34
N ARG A 212 -10.33 -15.24 -9.70
CA ARG A 212 -10.40 -14.13 -8.74
C ARG A 212 -11.85 -13.72 -8.53
N VAL A 213 -12.43 -14.17 -7.44
CA VAL A 213 -13.77 -13.73 -7.01
C VAL A 213 -13.62 -12.45 -6.19
N LYS A 214 -14.35 -11.40 -6.54
CA LYS A 214 -14.47 -10.21 -5.68
C LYS A 214 -15.72 -10.37 -4.81
N PRO A 215 -15.73 -9.89 -3.56
CA PRO A 215 -16.96 -9.81 -2.77
C PRO A 215 -18.04 -9.06 -3.57
N GLY A 216 -19.17 -9.73 -3.83
CA GLY A 216 -20.29 -9.17 -4.61
C GLY A 216 -20.23 -9.39 -6.12
N ASP A 217 -19.18 -9.99 -6.67
CA ASP A 217 -19.08 -10.33 -8.10
C ASP A 217 -18.85 -11.83 -8.28
N ALA A 218 -19.95 -12.56 -8.52
CA ALA A 218 -19.95 -14.01 -8.68
C ALA A 218 -19.31 -14.48 -9.99
N ARG A 219 -19.10 -13.61 -10.99
CA ARG A 219 -18.53 -14.02 -12.28
C ARG A 219 -17.03 -14.25 -12.22
N GLY A 220 -16.34 -13.57 -11.30
CA GLY A 220 -14.89 -13.66 -11.13
C GLY A 220 -14.10 -13.25 -12.37
N LYS A 221 -12.81 -12.96 -12.20
CA LYS A 221 -11.88 -12.81 -13.32
C LYS A 221 -10.92 -14.01 -13.31
N SER A 222 -10.88 -14.76 -14.41
CA SER A 222 -9.86 -15.78 -14.61
C SER A 222 -8.52 -15.11 -14.92
N VAL A 223 -7.45 -15.57 -14.27
CA VAL A 223 -6.08 -15.12 -14.50
C VAL A 223 -5.22 -16.33 -14.75
N ASP A 224 -4.54 -16.39 -15.89
CA ASP A 224 -3.51 -17.40 -16.14
C ASP A 224 -2.24 -17.03 -15.37
N VAL A 225 -1.94 -17.79 -14.32
CA VAL A 225 -0.77 -17.57 -13.47
C VAL A 225 0.53 -17.91 -14.20
N ARG A 226 0.51 -18.95 -15.05
CA ARG A 226 1.70 -19.45 -15.76
C ARG A 226 2.23 -18.43 -16.75
N ALA A 227 1.34 -17.66 -17.37
CA ALA A 227 1.68 -16.63 -18.35
C ALA A 227 2.52 -15.47 -17.78
N TYR A 228 2.44 -15.21 -16.47
CA TYR A 228 3.21 -14.14 -15.82
C TYR A 228 4.57 -14.63 -15.28
N VAL A 229 4.82 -15.94 -15.20
CA VAL A 229 6.08 -16.47 -14.68
C VAL A 229 7.16 -16.35 -15.77
N VAL A 230 8.16 -15.51 -15.51
CA VAL A 230 9.29 -15.25 -16.42
C VAL A 230 10.36 -16.32 -16.27
N SER A 231 10.72 -16.64 -15.02
CA SER A 231 11.67 -17.71 -14.70
C SER A 231 11.33 -18.33 -13.35
N MET A 232 11.66 -19.61 -13.18
CA MET A 232 11.44 -20.33 -11.93
C MET A 232 12.50 -21.43 -11.79
N GLN A 233 13.10 -21.52 -10.61
CA GLN A 233 14.19 -22.44 -10.30
C GLN A 233 14.00 -23.00 -8.89
N ALA A 234 14.08 -24.32 -8.77
CA ALA A 234 14.12 -25.01 -7.50
C ALA A 234 15.56 -25.39 -7.14
N ARG A 235 15.91 -25.24 -5.86
CA ARG A 235 17.09 -25.81 -5.21
C ARG A 235 16.61 -26.52 -3.95
N PRO A 236 17.42 -27.42 -3.35
CA PRO A 236 17.06 -28.04 -2.07
C PRO A 236 16.65 -26.99 -1.03
N GLY A 237 15.39 -27.05 -0.58
CA GLY A 237 14.81 -26.14 0.41
C GLY A 237 14.56 -24.69 -0.05
N THR A 238 14.82 -24.32 -1.31
CA THR A 238 14.64 -22.95 -1.80
C THR A 238 14.00 -22.92 -3.19
N LEU A 239 12.92 -22.16 -3.33
CA LEU A 239 12.29 -21.86 -4.61
C LEU A 239 12.52 -20.38 -4.94
N ARG A 240 13.11 -20.09 -6.11
CA ARG A 240 13.28 -18.74 -6.62
C ARG A 240 12.51 -18.58 -7.92
N TRP A 241 11.78 -17.48 -8.07
CA TRP A 241 11.07 -17.18 -9.32
C TRP A 241 11.00 -15.69 -9.59
N SER A 242 10.84 -15.35 -10.86
CA SER A 242 10.50 -14.02 -11.33
C SER A 242 9.14 -14.03 -11.99
N GLN A 243 8.36 -12.99 -11.75
CA GLN A 243 7.09 -12.77 -12.43
C GLN A 243 6.99 -11.35 -13.00
N ALA A 244 6.38 -11.26 -14.17
CA ALA A 244 6.07 -9.99 -14.82
C ALA A 244 5.07 -9.19 -13.96
N VAL A 245 5.28 -7.87 -13.93
CA VAL A 245 4.40 -6.91 -13.28
C VAL A 245 4.14 -5.81 -14.29
N GLY A 246 2.88 -5.41 -14.46
CA GLY A 246 2.56 -4.36 -15.42
C GLY A 246 1.12 -3.89 -15.35
N GLN A 247 0.75 -3.03 -16.30
CA GLN A 247 -0.62 -2.49 -16.39
C GLN A 247 -1.66 -3.56 -16.74
N GLU A 248 -1.25 -4.60 -17.47
CA GLU A 248 -2.16 -5.71 -17.82
C GLU A 248 -2.52 -6.60 -16.61
N GLY A 249 -1.71 -6.52 -15.55
CA GLY A 249 -1.96 -7.18 -14.29
C GLY A 249 -0.69 -7.66 -13.61
N SER A 250 -0.91 -8.41 -12.54
CA SER A 250 0.12 -9.17 -11.83
C SER A 250 -0.52 -10.39 -11.21
N VAL A 251 0.29 -11.40 -10.91
CA VAL A 251 -0.09 -12.59 -10.14
C VAL A 251 0.10 -12.31 -8.65
N ARG A 252 -0.88 -12.68 -7.83
CA ARG A 252 -0.70 -12.63 -6.37
C ARG A 252 0.15 -13.83 -5.97
N ILE A 253 1.11 -13.60 -5.07
CA ILE A 253 2.03 -14.65 -4.62
C ILE A 253 1.28 -15.87 -4.08
N GLY A 254 0.20 -15.67 -3.32
CA GLY A 254 -0.64 -16.77 -2.83
C GLY A 254 -1.30 -17.59 -3.95
N GLU A 255 -1.66 -16.97 -5.08
CA GLU A 255 -2.22 -17.70 -6.23
C GLU A 255 -1.16 -18.58 -6.89
N LEU A 256 0.07 -18.07 -6.99
CA LEU A 256 1.20 -18.86 -7.50
C LEU A 256 1.57 -20.02 -6.59
N LEU A 257 1.61 -19.79 -5.27
CA LEU A 257 1.86 -20.86 -4.30
C LEU A 257 0.79 -21.95 -4.42
N ALA A 258 -0.49 -21.58 -4.45
CA ALA A 258 -1.58 -22.52 -4.63
C ALA A 258 -1.49 -23.29 -5.96
N ALA A 259 -1.12 -22.61 -7.05
CA ALA A 259 -0.91 -23.23 -8.36
C ALA A 259 0.27 -24.23 -8.39
N LEU A 260 1.28 -24.03 -7.55
CA LEU A 260 2.37 -24.98 -7.32
C LEU A 260 2.00 -26.13 -6.37
N GLY A 261 0.78 -26.11 -5.81
CA GLY A 261 0.34 -27.08 -4.80
C GLY A 261 0.83 -26.79 -3.38
N LEU A 262 1.32 -25.57 -3.13
CA LEU A 262 1.76 -25.11 -1.81
C LEU A 262 0.66 -24.28 -1.14
N ASP A 263 0.31 -24.62 0.11
CA ASP A 263 -0.71 -23.88 0.88
C ASP A 263 -0.22 -22.45 1.20
N PRO A 264 -0.86 -21.39 0.68
CA PRO A 264 -0.47 -20.02 0.97
C PRO A 264 -0.50 -19.68 2.46
N ALA A 265 -1.41 -20.28 3.24
CA ALA A 265 -1.49 -20.03 4.69
C ALA A 265 -0.22 -20.48 5.42
N GLN A 266 0.43 -21.54 4.93
CA GLN A 266 1.63 -22.13 5.54
C GLN A 266 2.93 -21.52 5.00
N HIS A 267 2.92 -20.98 3.78
CA HIS A 267 4.16 -20.60 3.09
C HIS A 267 4.29 -19.11 2.78
N LEU A 268 3.21 -18.34 2.66
CA LEU A 268 3.28 -16.94 2.24
C LEU A 268 4.19 -16.09 3.14
N HIS A 269 4.17 -16.36 4.45
CA HIS A 269 4.96 -15.61 5.43
C HIS A 269 6.48 -15.89 5.36
N ARG A 270 6.89 -16.89 4.58
CA ARG A 270 8.28 -17.30 4.32
C ARG A 270 8.79 -16.75 2.99
N VAL A 271 7.93 -16.14 2.18
CA VAL A 271 8.32 -15.54 0.92
C VAL A 271 9.02 -14.21 1.18
N ARG A 272 10.09 -13.97 0.44
CA ARG A 272 10.81 -12.70 0.38
C ARG A 272 10.87 -12.21 -1.06
N ARG A 273 10.50 -10.96 -1.31
CA ARG A 273 10.79 -10.26 -2.56
C ARG A 273 12.23 -9.74 -2.53
N VAL A 274 13.07 -10.29 -3.39
CA VAL A 274 14.52 -10.04 -3.36
C VAL A 274 14.97 -8.93 -4.32
N ALA A 275 14.22 -8.71 -5.41
CA ALA A 275 14.53 -7.69 -6.39
C ALA A 275 13.27 -7.25 -7.15
N VAL A 276 13.24 -6.00 -7.60
CA VAL A 276 12.25 -5.45 -8.52
C VAL A 276 12.96 -4.66 -9.62
N ARG A 277 12.67 -5.02 -10.86
CA ARG A 277 13.11 -4.24 -12.02
C ARG A 277 12.10 -3.13 -12.28
N TYR A 278 12.60 -1.91 -12.39
CA TYR A 278 11.83 -0.71 -12.67
C TYR A 278 12.28 -0.11 -14.00
N ASP A 279 11.36 0.03 -14.94
CA ASP A 279 11.60 0.79 -16.15
C ASP A 279 11.71 2.28 -15.78
N GLY A 280 12.70 2.97 -16.32
CA GLY A 280 13.00 4.37 -15.98
C GLY A 280 13.83 4.56 -14.70
N LEU A 281 14.33 3.48 -14.10
CA LEU A 281 15.41 3.52 -13.11
C LEU A 281 16.52 2.58 -13.56
N PRO A 282 17.80 2.94 -13.37
CA PRO A 282 18.89 2.00 -13.55
C PRO A 282 18.68 0.77 -12.67
N ALA A 283 18.98 -0.41 -13.21
CA ALA A 283 19.16 -1.59 -12.38
C ALA A 283 20.36 -1.35 -11.43
N ASP A 284 20.27 -1.89 -10.22
CA ASP A 284 21.40 -1.94 -9.29
C ASP A 284 22.42 -3.01 -9.73
#